data_AF-A0A7D4YAB8-F1
#
_entry.id   AF-A0A7D4YAB8-F1
#
_cell.length_a   1.000
_cell.length_b   1.000
_cell.length_c   1.000
_cell.angle_alpha   90.00
_cell.angle_beta   90.00
_cell.angle_gamma   90.00
#
_symmetry.space_group_name_H-M   'P 1'
#
loop_
_entity.id
_entity.type
_entity.pdbx_description
1 polymer ?
#
loop_
_entity_poly.entity_id
_entity_poly.type
_entity_poly.pdbx_seq_one_letter_code
_entity_poly.pdbx_strand_id
1 'polypeptide(L)'
;MTLPIDPSRIDPDAVGEAETTLEMGHEEAIEHVREVFTDAGFGIPVEFSPSAMLNEKIDADRDPYYVLGACNPEMADRALDVTDNELGALMPCNVVVWEEEPGRQRVYHVSIMRIARLIGMAPDDEAMADIVADTGELVDEAFANL
;
A
#
# COMPACT_ATOMS: atom_id res chain seq x y z
N MET A 1 2.99 11.67 -26.30
CA MET A 1 1.65 11.06 -26.16
C MET A 1 0.95 11.83 -25.06
N THR A 2 -0.25 12.32 -25.31
CA THR A 2 -1.12 12.81 -24.22
C THR A 2 -1.66 11.60 -23.48
N LEU A 3 -1.46 11.56 -22.17
CA LEU A 3 -2.10 10.54 -21.34
C LEU A 3 -3.63 10.71 -21.45
N PRO A 4 -4.41 9.61 -21.42
CA PRO A 4 -5.87 9.68 -21.41
C PRO A 4 -6.42 10.34 -20.13
N ILE A 5 -5.61 10.41 -19.07
CA ILE A 5 -5.87 11.09 -17.81
C ILE A 5 -4.70 12.05 -17.56
N ASP A 6 -4.98 13.27 -17.12
CA ASP A 6 -3.94 14.21 -16.70
C ASP A 6 -3.52 13.92 -15.25
N PRO A 7 -2.34 13.31 -15.00
CA PRO A 7 -1.92 12.91 -13.66
C PRO A 7 -1.66 14.11 -12.75
N SER A 8 -1.39 15.30 -13.31
CA SER A 8 -1.19 16.52 -12.51
C SER A 8 -2.47 17.03 -11.84
N ARG A 9 -3.62 16.41 -12.17
CA ARG A 9 -4.94 16.78 -11.67
C ARG A 9 -5.54 15.72 -10.74
N ILE A 10 -4.80 14.65 -10.46
CA ILE A 10 -5.21 13.63 -9.49
C ILE A 10 -4.73 14.09 -8.12
N ASP A 11 -5.67 14.31 -7.22
CA ASP A 11 -5.39 14.61 -5.82
C ASP A 11 -4.81 13.36 -5.13
N PRO A 12 -3.68 13.44 -4.39
CA PRO A 12 -3.17 12.32 -3.60
C PRO A 12 -4.22 11.71 -2.67
N ASP A 13 -5.12 12.54 -2.13
CA ASP A 13 -6.22 12.07 -1.29
C ASP A 13 -7.18 11.18 -2.09
N ALA A 14 -7.35 11.43 -3.39
CA ALA A 14 -8.23 10.63 -4.24
C ALA A 14 -7.75 9.18 -4.39
N VAL A 15 -6.43 8.93 -4.29
CA VAL A 15 -5.86 7.57 -4.31
C VAL A 15 -5.57 7.03 -2.91
N GLY A 16 -5.81 7.81 -1.86
CA GLY A 16 -5.53 7.44 -0.47
C GLY A 16 -4.03 7.26 -0.25
N GLU A 17 -3.24 8.21 -0.73
CA GLU A 17 -1.81 8.26 -0.44
C GLU A 17 -1.60 8.49 1.06
N ALA A 18 -0.74 7.66 1.66
CA ALA A 18 -0.26 7.83 3.02
C ALA A 18 1.26 7.65 3.03
N GLU A 19 1.98 8.54 3.71
CA GLU A 19 3.43 8.45 3.84
C GLU A 19 3.94 8.97 5.18
N THR A 20 5.08 8.43 5.62
CA THR A 20 5.84 8.89 6.77
C THR A 20 7.33 8.62 6.59
N THR A 21 8.17 9.12 7.50
CA THR A 21 9.62 8.88 7.53
C THR A 21 10.03 8.29 8.87
N LEU A 22 10.82 7.21 8.84
CA LEU A 22 11.38 6.54 10.01
C LEU A 22 12.89 6.75 10.08
N GLU A 23 13.39 7.09 11.25
CA GLU A 23 14.82 7.31 11.53
C GLU A 23 15.42 6.06 12.20
N MET A 24 15.59 4.99 11.41
CA MET A 24 16.09 3.70 11.85
C MET A 24 16.71 2.90 10.69
N GLY A 25 17.36 1.77 11.01
CA GLY A 25 17.94 0.89 9.98
C GLY A 25 16.87 0.23 9.11
N HIS A 26 17.20 -0.11 7.86
CA HIS A 26 16.22 -0.64 6.92
C HIS A 26 15.52 -1.93 7.39
N GLU A 27 16.28 -2.90 7.92
CA GLU A 27 15.71 -4.14 8.45
C GLU A 27 14.82 -3.88 9.68
N GLU A 28 15.23 -2.97 10.55
CA GLU A 28 14.46 -2.55 11.72
C GLU A 28 13.14 -1.88 11.32
N ALA A 29 13.16 -1.01 10.30
CA ALA A 29 11.95 -0.39 9.78
C ALA A 29 10.98 -1.40 9.15
N ILE A 30 11.48 -2.41 8.44
CA ILE A 30 10.62 -3.47 7.89
C ILE A 30 9.89 -4.19 9.01
N GLU A 31 10.60 -4.61 10.07
CA GLU A 31 9.98 -5.27 11.22
C GLU A 31 9.01 -4.34 11.95
N HIS A 32 9.38 -3.08 12.18
CA HIS A 32 8.53 -2.10 12.85
C HIS A 32 7.23 -1.85 12.07
N VAL A 33 7.30 -1.65 10.75
CA VAL A 33 6.12 -1.48 9.91
C VAL A 33 5.27 -2.75 9.91
N ARG A 34 5.89 -3.94 9.85
CA ARG A 34 5.17 -5.21 9.92
C ARG A 34 4.37 -5.32 11.24
N GLU A 35 5.02 -5.05 12.37
CA GLU A 35 4.40 -5.11 13.70
C GLU A 35 3.22 -4.15 13.81
N VAL A 36 3.41 -2.89 13.44
CA VAL A 36 2.36 -1.86 13.50
C VAL A 36 1.16 -2.21 12.64
N PHE A 37 1.37 -2.68 11.40
CA PHE A 37 0.27 -3.12 10.55
C PHE A 37 -0.44 -4.36 11.09
N THR A 38 0.30 -5.30 11.70
CA THR A 38 -0.33 -6.47 12.34
C THR A 38 -1.15 -6.12 13.57
N ASP A 39 -0.69 -5.17 14.37
CA ASP A 39 -1.43 -4.67 15.53
C ASP A 39 -2.70 -3.91 15.12
N ALA A 40 -2.67 -3.22 13.98
CA ALA A 40 -3.84 -2.59 13.34
C ALA A 40 -4.78 -3.61 12.65
N GLY A 41 -4.53 -4.92 12.77
CA GLY A 41 -5.41 -5.98 12.26
C GLY A 41 -5.17 -6.40 10.81
N PHE A 42 -4.05 -6.01 10.19
CA PHE A 42 -3.65 -6.52 8.87
C PHE A 42 -2.81 -7.79 9.00
N GLY A 43 -3.02 -8.75 8.09
CA GLY A 43 -2.05 -9.83 7.86
C GLY A 43 -1.05 -9.43 6.77
N ILE A 44 0.14 -10.03 6.77
CA ILE A 44 1.15 -9.90 5.70
C ILE A 44 1.29 -11.23 4.93
N PRO A 45 0.37 -11.55 3.99
CA PRO A 45 0.42 -12.82 3.24
C PRO A 45 1.60 -12.94 2.28
N VAL A 46 2.15 -11.83 1.79
CA VAL A 46 3.25 -11.80 0.83
C VAL A 46 4.14 -10.59 1.07
N GLU A 47 5.43 -10.75 0.81
CA GLU A 47 6.42 -9.68 0.89
C GLU A 47 7.60 -10.00 -0.04
N PHE A 48 8.30 -8.95 -0.50
CA PHE A 48 9.47 -9.12 -1.36
C PHE A 48 10.35 -7.87 -1.37
N SER A 49 11.59 -8.02 -1.83
CA SER A 49 12.51 -6.91 -2.07
C SER A 49 12.74 -6.69 -3.57
N PRO A 50 12.16 -5.64 -4.17
CA PRO A 50 12.50 -5.21 -5.52
C PRO A 50 13.99 -4.93 -5.71
N SER A 51 14.64 -4.27 -4.75
CA SER A 51 16.07 -3.93 -4.87
C SER A 51 16.94 -5.17 -4.86
N ALA A 52 16.72 -6.12 -3.93
CA ALA A 52 17.47 -7.37 -3.90
C ALA A 52 17.31 -8.16 -5.21
N MET A 53 16.07 -8.32 -5.69
CA MET A 53 15.81 -9.00 -6.96
C MET A 53 16.53 -8.33 -8.13
N LEU A 54 16.42 -6.99 -8.27
CA LEU A 54 17.01 -6.27 -9.40
C LEU A 54 18.55 -6.24 -9.32
N ASN A 55 19.12 -6.11 -8.13
CA ASN A 55 20.57 -6.15 -7.93
C ASN A 55 21.12 -7.54 -8.26
N GLU A 56 20.41 -8.62 -7.91
CA GLU A 56 20.82 -9.99 -8.24
C GLU A 56 20.68 -10.31 -9.73
N LYS A 57 19.60 -9.88 -10.39
CA LYS A 57 19.28 -10.31 -11.76
C LYS A 57 19.91 -9.46 -12.84
N ILE A 58 20.11 -8.17 -12.60
CA ILE A 58 20.54 -7.22 -13.63
C ILE A 58 21.56 -6.19 -13.14
N ASP A 59 22.17 -6.40 -11.95
CA ASP A 59 23.18 -5.52 -11.36
C ASP A 59 22.72 -4.04 -11.32
N ALA A 60 21.47 -3.80 -10.90
CA ALA A 60 20.82 -2.49 -10.96
C ALA A 60 21.37 -1.42 -9.99
N ASP A 61 22.25 -1.79 -9.05
CA ASP A 61 22.83 -0.91 -8.02
C ASP A 61 21.80 -0.06 -7.27
N ARG A 62 20.71 -0.71 -6.82
CA ARG A 62 19.61 -0.08 -6.08
C ARG A 62 19.81 -0.09 -4.59
N ASP A 63 19.47 1.02 -3.95
CA ASP A 63 19.33 1.14 -2.49
C ASP A 63 18.24 0.20 -1.92
N PRO A 64 18.27 -0.12 -0.62
CA PRO A 64 17.28 -0.98 0.02
C PRO A 64 15.84 -0.51 -0.19
N TYR A 65 15.01 -1.42 -0.67
CA TYR A 65 13.63 -1.16 -1.06
C TYR A 65 12.84 -2.46 -0.86
N TYR A 66 11.80 -2.40 -0.04
CA TYR A 66 11.05 -3.55 0.42
C TYR A 66 9.55 -3.30 0.35
N VAL A 67 8.78 -4.33 0.02
CA VAL A 67 7.33 -4.25 -0.12
C VAL A 67 6.69 -5.28 0.80
N LEU A 68 5.89 -4.79 1.75
CA LEU A 68 5.00 -5.57 2.60
C LEU A 68 3.60 -5.56 1.97
N GLY A 69 3.07 -6.72 1.62
CA GLY A 69 1.69 -6.85 1.16
C GLY A 69 0.76 -7.01 2.35
N ALA A 70 0.12 -5.93 2.80
CA ALA A 70 -0.81 -5.91 3.93
C ALA A 70 -2.25 -6.15 3.49
N CYS A 71 -3.00 -6.95 4.26
CA CYS A 71 -4.38 -7.30 3.94
C CYS A 71 -5.20 -7.50 5.21
N ASN A 72 -6.25 -6.69 5.40
CA ASN A 72 -7.23 -6.94 6.45
C ASN A 72 -8.28 -7.94 5.92
N PRO A 73 -8.49 -9.08 6.58
CA PRO A 73 -9.32 -10.16 6.05
C PRO A 73 -10.80 -9.79 5.90
N GLU A 74 -11.36 -9.00 6.83
CA GLU A 74 -12.77 -8.60 6.76
C GLU A 74 -13.00 -7.59 5.63
N MET A 75 -12.08 -6.64 5.44
CA MET A 75 -12.15 -5.69 4.34
C MET A 75 -11.95 -6.38 2.99
N ALA A 76 -11.00 -7.32 2.92
CA ALA A 76 -10.73 -8.09 1.72
C ALA A 76 -11.94 -8.91 1.25
N ASP A 77 -12.62 -9.60 2.16
CA ASP A 77 -13.81 -10.42 1.86
C ASP A 77 -14.95 -9.55 1.31
N ARG A 78 -15.26 -8.45 2.00
CA ARG A 78 -16.26 -7.46 1.55
C ARG A 78 -15.92 -6.88 0.18
N ALA A 79 -14.65 -6.55 -0.04
CA ALA A 79 -14.21 -5.90 -1.27
C ALA A 79 -14.22 -6.87 -2.46
N LEU A 80 -13.93 -8.17 -2.25
CA LEU A 80 -14.10 -9.19 -3.29
C LEU A 80 -15.57 -9.38 -3.68
N ASP A 81 -16.48 -9.38 -2.70
CA ASP A 81 -17.92 -9.51 -2.94
C ASP A 81 -18.48 -8.37 -3.81
N VAL A 82 -18.17 -7.11 -3.48
CA VAL A 82 -18.71 -5.95 -4.23
C VAL A 82 -18.07 -5.76 -5.60
N THR A 83 -16.92 -6.38 -5.86
CA THR A 83 -16.19 -6.26 -7.13
C THR A 83 -16.32 -7.49 -8.04
N ASP A 84 -17.21 -8.44 -7.72
CA ASP A 84 -17.29 -9.73 -8.43
C ASP A 84 -15.92 -10.42 -8.57
N ASN A 85 -15.12 -10.37 -7.49
CA ASN A 85 -13.75 -10.86 -7.38
C ASN A 85 -12.69 -10.16 -8.26
N GLU A 86 -13.04 -9.10 -9.01
CA GLU A 86 -12.07 -8.42 -9.89
C GLU A 86 -10.95 -7.73 -9.10
N LEU A 87 -11.19 -7.34 -7.84
CA LEU A 87 -10.20 -6.67 -7.01
C LEU A 87 -8.96 -7.53 -6.72
N GLY A 88 -9.03 -8.85 -6.88
CA GLY A 88 -7.89 -9.75 -6.70
C GLY A 88 -6.67 -9.38 -7.57
N ALA A 89 -6.86 -8.61 -8.65
CA ALA A 89 -5.77 -8.09 -9.47
C ALA A 89 -4.92 -7.01 -8.80
N LEU A 90 -5.44 -6.35 -7.75
CA LEU A 90 -4.76 -5.29 -7.00
C LEU A 90 -4.30 -5.74 -5.60
N MET A 91 -4.87 -6.82 -5.08
CA MET A 91 -4.55 -7.32 -3.74
C MET A 91 -3.16 -7.98 -3.66
N PRO A 92 -2.49 -7.92 -2.50
CA PRO A 92 -2.84 -7.14 -1.29
C PRO A 92 -2.46 -5.65 -1.40
N CYS A 93 -2.81 -4.85 -0.40
CA CYS A 93 -2.34 -3.47 -0.29
C CYS A 93 -0.83 -3.43 -0.06
N ASN A 94 -0.08 -2.79 -0.95
CA ASN A 94 1.36 -2.62 -0.74
C ASN A 94 1.64 -1.50 0.27
N VAL A 95 2.52 -1.79 1.22
CA VAL A 95 3.18 -0.81 2.09
C VAL A 95 4.67 -0.92 1.78
N VAL A 96 5.24 0.17 1.27
CA VAL A 96 6.64 0.19 0.81
C VAL A 96 7.50 0.80 1.88
N VAL A 97 8.64 0.16 2.16
CA VAL A 97 9.73 0.71 2.98
C VAL A 97 10.91 0.94 2.06
N TRP A 98 11.35 2.19 1.92
CA TRP A 98 12.43 2.58 1.03
C TRP A 98 13.49 3.38 1.79
N GLU A 99 14.75 2.94 1.74
CA GLU A 99 15.87 3.70 2.26
C GLU A 99 16.23 4.86 1.32
N GLU A 100 15.94 6.09 1.73
CA GLU A 100 16.32 7.30 0.96
C GLU A 100 17.81 7.63 1.17
N GLU A 101 18.30 7.39 2.39
CA GLU A 101 19.70 7.48 2.78
C GLU A 101 19.94 6.59 4.02
N PRO A 102 21.18 6.15 4.32
CA PRO A 102 21.44 5.23 5.42
C PRO A 102 20.85 5.70 6.75
N GLY A 103 19.93 4.91 7.31
CA GLY A 103 19.25 5.22 8.57
C GLY A 103 17.97 6.05 8.45
N ARG A 104 17.52 6.38 7.23
CA ARG A 104 16.29 7.14 6.97
C ARG A 104 15.43 6.41 5.95
N GLN A 105 14.23 6.02 6.38
CA GLN A 105 13.32 5.19 5.59
C GLN A 105 12.06 5.98 5.27
N ARG A 106 11.71 6.11 3.99
CA ARG A 106 10.39 6.56 3.57
C ARG A 106 9.45 5.38 3.53
N VAL A 107 8.34 5.47 4.26
CA VAL A 107 7.26 4.49 4.23
C VAL A 107 6.07 5.08 3.50
N TYR A 108 5.51 4.38 2.53
CA TYR A 108 4.35 4.89 1.78
C TYR A 108 3.42 3.81 1.26
N HIS A 109 2.18 4.23 1.01
CA HIS A 109 1.07 3.39 0.61
C HIS A 109 0.11 4.18 -0.29
N VAL A 110 -0.64 3.47 -1.13
CA VAL A 110 -1.82 3.99 -1.82
C VAL A 110 -2.98 2.99 -1.69
N SER A 111 -4.19 3.48 -1.50
CA SER A 111 -5.37 2.67 -1.27
C SER A 111 -5.84 1.97 -2.56
N ILE A 112 -5.71 0.64 -2.61
CA ILE A 112 -6.23 -0.15 -3.73
C ILE A 112 -7.75 -0.01 -3.88
N MET A 113 -8.46 0.23 -2.77
CA MET A 113 -9.91 0.40 -2.74
C MET A 113 -10.33 1.68 -3.46
N ARG A 114 -9.63 2.79 -3.18
CA ARG A 114 -9.87 4.07 -3.88
C ARG A 114 -9.46 3.98 -5.35
N ILE A 115 -8.31 3.37 -5.64
CA ILE A 115 -7.84 3.17 -7.02
C ILE A 115 -8.84 2.32 -7.82
N ALA A 116 -9.33 1.21 -7.28
CA ALA A 116 -10.29 0.34 -7.96
C ALA A 116 -11.56 1.10 -8.37
N ARG A 117 -12.08 1.97 -7.49
CA ARG A 117 -13.21 2.85 -7.80
C ARG A 117 -12.88 3.85 -8.92
N LEU A 118 -11.72 4.50 -8.85
CA LEU A 118 -11.29 5.49 -9.86
C LEU A 118 -11.11 4.90 -11.26
N ILE A 119 -10.66 3.65 -11.36
CA ILE A 119 -10.43 2.97 -12.64
C ILE A 119 -11.65 2.17 -13.13
N GLY A 120 -12.76 2.19 -12.38
CA GLY A 120 -13.99 1.49 -12.72
C GLY A 120 -13.96 -0.02 -12.52
N MET A 121 -13.04 -0.53 -11.69
CA MET A 121 -12.96 -1.94 -11.26
C MET A 121 -13.85 -2.22 -10.05
N ALA A 122 -14.22 -1.18 -9.29
CA ALA A 122 -15.17 -1.27 -8.19
C ALA A 122 -16.38 -0.36 -8.45
N PRO A 123 -17.58 -0.74 -7.96
CA PRO A 123 -18.75 0.12 -8.08
C PRO A 123 -18.56 1.43 -7.33
N ASP A 124 -19.18 2.49 -7.84
CA ASP A 124 -19.23 3.80 -7.21
C ASP A 124 -20.54 3.93 -6.41
N ASP A 125 -20.65 3.18 -5.30
CA ASP A 125 -21.83 3.10 -4.45
C ASP A 125 -21.51 3.22 -2.94
N GLU A 126 -22.56 3.20 -2.12
CA GLU A 126 -22.45 3.33 -0.65
C GLU A 126 -21.66 2.16 -0.04
N ALA A 127 -21.81 0.93 -0.56
CA ALA A 127 -21.11 -0.23 -0.01
C ALA A 127 -19.60 -0.11 -0.21
N MET A 128 -19.16 0.31 -1.40
CA MET A 128 -17.75 0.57 -1.66
C MET A 128 -17.23 1.79 -0.88
N ALA A 129 -18.07 2.82 -0.70
CA ALA A 129 -17.71 3.98 0.11
C ALA A 129 -17.47 3.60 1.58
N ASP A 130 -18.30 2.74 2.16
CA ASP A 130 -18.14 2.22 3.52
C ASP A 130 -16.84 1.40 3.66
N ILE A 131 -16.54 0.52 2.68
CA ILE A 131 -15.28 -0.24 2.67
C ILE A 131 -14.06 0.68 2.63
N VAL A 132 -14.11 1.73 1.80
CA VAL A 132 -13.03 2.73 1.70
C VAL A 132 -12.87 3.51 3.01
N ALA A 133 -13.97 3.86 3.67
CA ALA A 133 -13.93 4.57 4.95
C ALA A 133 -13.33 3.67 6.05
N ASP A 134 -13.89 2.47 6.26
CA ASP A 134 -13.45 1.53 7.29
C ASP A 134 -11.97 1.14 7.12
N THR A 135 -11.56 0.81 5.87
CA THR A 135 -10.16 0.47 5.59
C THR A 135 -9.24 1.69 5.74
N GLY A 136 -9.74 2.88 5.43
CA GLY A 136 -9.02 4.14 5.61
C GLY A 136 -8.69 4.38 7.08
N GLU A 137 -9.65 4.20 7.99
CA GLU A 137 -9.43 4.35 9.43
C GLU A 137 -8.34 3.41 9.96
N LEU A 138 -8.33 2.15 9.49
CA LEU A 138 -7.30 1.17 9.86
C LEU A 138 -5.90 1.57 9.34
N VAL A 139 -5.82 2.10 8.13
CA VAL A 139 -4.55 2.59 7.55
C VAL A 139 -4.08 3.84 8.30
N ASP A 140 -4.98 4.77 8.60
CA ASP A 140 -4.67 5.98 9.35
C ASP A 140 -4.16 5.63 10.76
N GLU A 141 -4.77 4.65 11.43
CA GLU A 141 -4.29 4.12 12.72
C GLU A 141 -2.89 3.52 12.59
N ALA A 142 -2.64 2.70 11.56
CA ALA A 142 -1.32 2.12 11.35
C ALA A 142 -0.26 3.20 11.11
N PHE A 143 -0.50 4.15 10.20
CA PHE A 143 0.45 5.23 9.90
C PHE A 143 0.66 6.20 11.06
N ALA A 144 -0.32 6.42 11.93
CA ALA A 144 -0.16 7.24 13.13
C ALA A 144 0.75 6.60 14.19
N ASN A 145 0.98 5.28 14.11
CA ASN A 145 1.83 4.52 15.02
C ASN A 145 3.23 4.20 14.44
N LEU A 146 3.54 4.70 13.24
CA LEU A 146 4.85 4.67 12.60
C LEU A 146 5.64 5.96 12.92
#